data_AF-A0A1X0NL31-F1
#
_entry.id   AF-A0A1X0NL31-F1
#
_cell.length_a   1.000
_cell.length_b   1.000
_cell.length_c   1.000
_cell.angle_alpha   90.00
_cell.angle_beta   90.00
_cell.angle_gamma   90.00
#
_symmetry.space_group_name_H-M   'P 1'
#
loop_
_entity.id
_entity.type
_entity.pdbx_description
1 polymer ?
#
loop_
_entity_poly.entity_id
_entity_poly.type
_entity_poly.pdbx_seq_one_letter_code
_entity_poly.pdbx_strand_id
1 'polypeptide(L)'
;MEYMEQEGLRDDDVVVVFDGGDTVFTGASRVQQAVDYFMAKTAPTAAKFDATAVQNGKAVAPLLFAAHHMCFTPQLELVVTEGPGDFVKKCQWFYKSMFDVAESIPGQRMVRSKGLQIYLNAGGYVGRVWALRTAFAAYAGVAAMHRNWTCDQSIWAPLQVWSILQKPEVPSHLRLPYGIMSLDYNHQFFYNARKKHPAFSAILHFPGRILAERRFLPRYIRSTTWFHELQQDARLLEETRRLLRDAKLVKVRGADGLTHTHHYGRVCSVEDALNTTWLMSPLEK
;
A
#
# COMPACT_ATOMS: atom_id res chain seq x y z
N MET A 1 14.56 0.57 -4.98
CA MET A 1 15.47 -0.53 -4.59
C MET A 1 16.55 -0.06 -3.64
N GLU A 2 17.17 1.10 -3.90
CA GLU A 2 18.26 1.65 -3.06
C GLU A 2 17.99 1.62 -1.56
N TYR A 3 16.78 1.94 -1.10
CA TYR A 3 16.45 1.89 0.33
C TYR A 3 16.69 0.51 0.97
N MET A 4 16.22 -0.58 0.34
CA MET A 4 16.36 -1.92 0.91
C MET A 4 17.82 -2.38 0.97
N GLU A 5 18.64 -1.93 0.01
CA GLU A 5 20.08 -2.20 -0.02
C GLU A 5 20.85 -1.36 1.00
N GLN A 6 20.55 -0.06 1.07
CA GLN A 6 21.16 0.89 1.98
C GLN A 6 20.90 0.55 3.45
N GLU A 7 19.69 0.09 3.78
CA GLU A 7 19.32 -0.33 5.13
C GLU A 7 19.71 -1.80 5.42
N GLY A 8 20.36 -2.50 4.48
CA GLY A 8 20.84 -3.86 4.68
C GLY A 8 19.73 -4.88 4.95
N LEU A 9 18.54 -4.67 4.37
CA LEU A 9 17.38 -5.53 4.63
C LEU A 9 17.58 -6.91 4.01
N ARG A 10 17.28 -7.94 4.79
CA ARG A 10 17.37 -9.36 4.43
C ARG A 10 16.11 -9.79 3.71
N ASP A 11 16.21 -10.87 2.93
CA ASP A 11 15.09 -11.39 2.13
C ASP A 11 13.81 -11.64 2.94
N ASP A 12 13.95 -12.11 4.17
CA ASP A 12 12.86 -12.44 5.09
C ASP A 12 12.32 -11.26 5.87
N ASP A 13 12.94 -10.08 5.80
CA ASP A 13 12.40 -8.87 6.41
C ASP A 13 11.12 -8.41 5.70
N VAL A 14 10.30 -7.62 6.39
CA VAL A 14 9.02 -7.10 5.90
C VAL A 14 9.13 -5.58 5.78
N VAL A 15 8.71 -5.05 4.63
CA VAL A 15 8.58 -3.61 4.41
C VAL A 15 7.11 -3.28 4.23
N VAL A 16 6.64 -2.29 4.98
CA VAL A 16 5.31 -1.69 4.83
C VAL A 16 5.51 -0.29 4.27
N VAL A 17 4.91 -0.01 3.13
CA VAL A 17 4.93 1.30 2.46
C VAL A 17 3.53 1.86 2.44
N PHE A 18 3.43 3.17 2.63
CA PHE A 18 2.19 3.92 2.70
C PHE A 18 2.44 5.38 2.33
N ASP A 19 1.42 6.04 1.80
CA ASP A 19 1.47 7.47 1.50
C ASP A 19 1.66 8.28 2.79
N GLY A 20 2.52 9.30 2.75
CA GLY A 20 2.84 10.07 3.96
C GLY A 20 1.74 11.03 4.39
N GLY A 21 1.18 11.80 3.46
CA GLY A 21 0.30 12.94 3.78
C GLY A 21 -1.15 12.57 4.12
N ASP A 22 -1.60 11.36 3.81
CA ASP A 22 -3.01 10.98 3.93
C ASP A 22 -3.20 9.56 4.45
N THR A 23 -2.27 9.10 5.27
CA THR A 23 -2.40 7.85 6.01
C THR A 23 -2.27 8.04 7.50
N VAL A 24 -2.95 7.17 8.24
CA VAL A 24 -2.97 7.20 9.70
C VAL A 24 -2.89 5.79 10.23
N PHE A 25 -1.93 5.52 11.12
CA PHE A 25 -1.90 4.28 11.90
C PHE A 25 -3.06 4.26 12.89
N THR A 26 -3.69 3.10 13.10
CA THR A 26 -4.81 2.99 14.03
C THR A 26 -4.41 2.65 15.46
N GLY A 27 -3.22 2.07 15.64
CA GLY A 27 -2.66 1.70 16.94
C GLY A 27 -1.58 0.62 16.84
N ALA A 28 -0.62 0.63 17.76
CA ALA A 28 0.53 -0.28 17.72
C ALA A 28 0.15 -1.76 17.74
N SER A 29 -0.85 -2.15 18.55
CA SER A 29 -1.32 -3.54 18.63
C SER A 29 -1.86 -4.06 17.29
N ARG A 30 -2.58 -3.22 16.53
CA ARG A 30 -3.11 -3.60 15.21
C ARG A 30 -2.02 -3.72 14.16
N VAL A 31 -1.03 -2.81 14.20
CA VAL A 31 0.16 -2.91 13.34
C VAL A 31 0.89 -4.21 13.61
N GLN A 32 1.15 -4.54 14.88
CA GLN A 32 1.83 -5.77 15.25
C GLN A 32 1.06 -7.01 14.78
N GLN A 33 -0.26 -7.07 15.03
CA GLN A 33 -1.10 -8.19 14.57
C GLN A 33 -1.08 -8.37 13.05
N ALA A 34 -1.11 -7.27 12.29
CA ALA A 34 -1.05 -7.33 10.83
C ALA A 34 0.31 -7.87 10.35
N VAL A 35 1.41 -7.41 10.95
CA VAL A 35 2.76 -7.88 10.65
C VAL A 35 2.93 -9.35 11.02
N ASP A 36 2.52 -9.77 12.21
CA ASP A 36 2.61 -11.15 12.67
C ASP A 36 1.81 -12.10 11.75
N TYR A 37 0.59 -11.70 11.39
CA TYR A 37 -0.23 -12.44 10.43
C TYR A 37 0.47 -12.58 9.07
N PHE A 38 0.99 -11.48 8.53
CA PHE A 38 1.70 -11.48 7.24
C PHE A 38 2.94 -12.38 7.30
N MET A 39 3.73 -12.26 8.36
CA MET A 39 4.93 -13.06 8.53
C MET A 39 4.62 -14.55 8.66
N ALA A 40 3.55 -14.91 9.36
CA ALA A 40 3.14 -16.31 9.53
C ALA A 40 2.56 -16.93 8.25
N LYS A 41 2.05 -16.13 7.32
CA LYS A 41 1.32 -16.62 6.13
C LYS A 41 2.06 -16.46 4.80
N THR A 42 3.16 -15.72 4.77
CA THR A 42 3.96 -15.50 3.56
C THR A 42 5.26 -16.28 3.58
N ALA A 43 5.73 -16.67 2.39
CA ALA A 43 7.02 -17.34 2.26
C ALA A 43 8.16 -16.38 2.65
N PRO A 44 9.07 -16.77 3.57
CA PRO A 44 10.15 -15.89 4.03
C PRO A 44 11.25 -15.71 2.97
N THR A 45 11.36 -16.61 1.99
CA THR A 45 12.33 -16.52 0.90
C THR A 45 11.72 -17.00 -0.41
N ALA A 46 12.33 -16.62 -1.54
CA ALA A 46 11.91 -17.08 -2.86
C ALA A 46 11.90 -18.62 -2.99
N ALA A 47 12.86 -19.31 -2.39
CA ALA A 47 12.94 -20.77 -2.43
C ALA A 47 11.80 -21.49 -1.68
N LYS A 48 11.16 -20.82 -0.71
CA LYS A 48 10.01 -21.36 0.03
C LYS A 48 8.67 -20.89 -0.54
N PHE A 49 8.68 -20.12 -1.63
CA PHE A 49 7.47 -19.63 -2.25
C PHE A 49 6.74 -20.75 -2.99
N ASP A 50 5.48 -20.97 -2.61
CA ASP A 50 4.59 -21.93 -3.24
C ASP A 50 3.39 -21.18 -3.85
N ALA A 51 3.43 -20.99 -5.16
CA ALA A 51 2.38 -20.33 -5.92
C ALA A 51 1.03 -21.06 -5.81
N THR A 52 1.03 -22.40 -5.71
CA THR A 52 -0.20 -23.20 -5.58
C THR A 52 -0.81 -23.05 -4.19
N ALA A 53 0.01 -22.95 -3.14
CA ALA A 53 -0.46 -22.64 -1.79
C ALA A 53 -1.10 -21.25 -1.72
N VAL A 54 -0.51 -20.24 -2.37
CA VAL A 54 -1.11 -18.90 -2.47
C VAL A 54 -2.40 -18.93 -3.29
N GLN A 55 -2.38 -19.55 -4.46
CA GLN A 55 -3.54 -19.71 -5.34
C GLN A 55 -4.75 -20.26 -4.57
N ASN A 56 -4.55 -21.32 -3.80
CA ASN A 56 -5.63 -22.01 -3.08
C ASN A 56 -5.94 -21.38 -1.71
N GLY A 57 -5.30 -20.26 -1.36
CA GLY A 57 -5.52 -19.53 -0.11
C GLY A 57 -4.95 -20.20 1.15
N LYS A 58 -4.03 -21.17 1.00
CA LYS A 58 -3.29 -21.78 2.11
C LYS A 58 -2.16 -20.88 2.60
N ALA A 59 -1.58 -20.11 1.68
CA ALA A 59 -0.59 -19.08 1.95
C ALA A 59 -1.10 -17.72 1.43
N VAL A 60 -0.43 -16.65 1.86
CA VAL A 60 -0.67 -15.28 1.42
C VAL A 60 0.42 -14.87 0.44
N ALA A 61 0.06 -14.07 -0.58
CA ALA A 61 1.03 -13.51 -1.51
C ALA A 61 2.08 -12.68 -0.75
N PRO A 62 3.38 -12.84 -1.05
CA PRO A 62 4.47 -12.15 -0.35
C PRO A 62 4.56 -10.65 -0.67
N LEU A 63 3.69 -10.13 -1.52
CA LEU A 63 3.46 -8.71 -1.78
C LEU A 63 1.95 -8.45 -1.85
N LEU A 64 1.44 -7.62 -0.94
CA LEU A 64 0.04 -7.21 -0.89
C LEU A 64 -0.08 -5.70 -1.06
N PHE A 65 -0.86 -5.27 -2.04
CA PHE A 65 -1.25 -3.88 -2.20
C PHE A 65 -2.56 -3.57 -1.49
N ALA A 66 -2.77 -2.31 -1.11
CA ALA A 66 -4.07 -1.84 -0.66
C ALA A 66 -5.13 -2.11 -1.74
N ALA A 67 -6.34 -2.50 -1.32
CA ALA A 67 -7.46 -2.71 -2.22
C ALA A 67 -8.36 -1.46 -2.28
N HIS A 68 -8.97 -1.16 -3.42
CA HIS A 68 -9.79 0.04 -3.62
C HIS A 68 -11.03 -0.25 -4.50
N HIS A 69 -12.08 0.57 -4.37
CA HIS A 69 -13.31 0.42 -5.18
C HIS A 69 -13.22 0.95 -6.59
N MET A 70 -12.50 2.05 -6.77
CA MET A 70 -12.41 2.71 -8.07
C MET A 70 -11.18 2.16 -8.77
N CYS A 71 -11.41 1.72 -10.01
CA CYS A 71 -10.34 1.42 -10.93
C CYS A 71 -9.78 2.75 -11.45
N PHE A 72 -8.55 3.09 -11.03
CA PHE A 72 -7.94 4.39 -11.33
C PHE A 72 -6.52 4.23 -11.87
N THR A 73 -6.38 3.96 -13.16
CA THR A 73 -5.06 3.83 -13.82
C THR A 73 -5.02 4.77 -15.03
N PRO A 74 -5.00 6.09 -14.80
CA PRO A 74 -5.19 7.09 -15.86
C PRO A 74 -4.17 6.99 -16.99
N GLN A 75 -2.98 6.43 -16.73
CA GLN A 75 -1.90 6.32 -17.71
C GLN A 75 -1.68 4.89 -18.20
N LEU A 76 -2.66 3.99 -18.00
CA LEU A 76 -2.58 2.61 -18.46
C LEU A 76 -2.37 2.51 -19.97
N GLU A 77 -2.87 3.47 -20.73
CA GLU A 77 -2.73 3.53 -22.19
C GLU A 77 -1.28 3.67 -22.68
N LEU A 78 -0.35 4.08 -21.82
CA LEU A 78 1.07 4.13 -22.17
C LEU A 78 1.63 2.73 -22.45
N VAL A 79 1.08 1.69 -21.81
CA VAL A 79 1.62 0.32 -21.90
C VAL A 79 0.60 -0.72 -22.35
N VAL A 80 -0.69 -0.39 -22.33
CA VAL A 80 -1.77 -1.22 -22.88
C VAL A 80 -2.49 -0.41 -23.95
N THR A 81 -2.19 -0.69 -25.21
CA THR A 81 -2.71 0.09 -26.34
C THR A 81 -4.13 -0.35 -26.73
N GLU A 82 -4.51 -1.59 -26.46
CA GLU A 82 -5.83 -2.12 -26.79
C GLU A 82 -6.93 -1.69 -25.81
N GLY A 83 -8.19 -1.91 -26.21
CA GLY A 83 -9.36 -1.70 -25.37
C GLY A 83 -9.93 -0.27 -25.46
N PRO A 84 -10.82 0.09 -24.52
CA PRO A 84 -11.49 1.40 -24.51
C PRO A 84 -10.51 2.59 -24.40
N GLY A 85 -10.87 3.74 -25.00
CA GLY A 85 -10.08 4.98 -24.88
C GLY A 85 -10.31 5.77 -23.59
N ASP A 86 -11.49 5.64 -22.96
CA ASP A 86 -11.74 6.26 -21.65
C ASP A 86 -10.98 5.50 -20.55
N PHE A 87 -10.21 6.21 -19.72
CA PHE A 87 -9.29 5.58 -18.78
C PHE A 87 -9.99 4.72 -17.71
N VAL A 88 -11.19 5.09 -17.27
CA VAL A 88 -11.95 4.31 -16.27
C VAL A 88 -12.43 3.02 -16.91
N LYS A 89 -13.04 3.10 -18.10
CA LYS A 89 -13.47 1.93 -18.85
C LYS A 89 -12.30 1.03 -19.24
N LYS A 90 -11.15 1.61 -19.62
CA LYS A 90 -9.93 0.86 -19.94
C LYS A 90 -9.41 0.09 -18.74
N CYS A 91 -9.34 0.75 -17.58
CA CYS A 91 -8.96 0.12 -16.33
C CYS A 91 -9.88 -1.07 -15.99
N GLN A 92 -11.20 -0.87 -16.04
CA GLN A 92 -12.18 -1.94 -15.75
C GLN A 92 -12.09 -3.08 -16.75
N TRP A 93 -11.94 -2.79 -18.04
CA TRP A 93 -11.75 -3.78 -19.10
C TRP A 93 -10.47 -4.60 -18.88
N PHE A 94 -9.38 -3.94 -18.51
CA PHE A 94 -8.10 -4.60 -18.28
C PHE A 94 -8.14 -5.51 -17.06
N TYR A 95 -8.67 -5.05 -15.93
CA TYR A 95 -8.89 -5.89 -14.74
C TYR A 95 -9.88 -7.02 -14.99
N LYS A 96 -10.91 -6.81 -15.80
CA LYS A 96 -11.86 -7.86 -16.17
C LYS A 96 -11.15 -9.05 -16.81
N SER A 97 -10.13 -8.83 -17.65
CA SER A 97 -9.35 -9.94 -18.21
C SER A 97 -8.67 -10.80 -17.15
N MET A 98 -8.11 -10.18 -16.10
CA MET A 98 -7.55 -10.89 -14.94
C MET A 98 -8.63 -11.64 -14.16
N PHE A 99 -9.79 -11.01 -13.93
CA PHE A 99 -10.89 -11.63 -13.19
C PHE A 99 -11.44 -12.85 -13.92
N ASP A 100 -11.64 -12.77 -15.23
CA ASP A 100 -12.14 -13.89 -16.05
C ASP A 100 -11.20 -15.09 -15.99
N VAL A 101 -9.88 -14.87 -16.03
CA VAL A 101 -8.89 -15.93 -15.84
C VAL A 101 -8.96 -16.51 -14.43
N ALA A 102 -8.97 -15.66 -13.40
CA ALA A 102 -9.04 -16.13 -12.01
C ALA A 102 -10.31 -16.93 -11.71
N GLU A 103 -11.45 -16.53 -12.26
CA GLU A 103 -12.74 -17.24 -12.10
C GLU A 103 -12.77 -18.58 -12.84
N SER A 104 -11.96 -18.75 -13.89
CA SER A 104 -11.87 -20.02 -14.61
C SER A 104 -11.02 -21.08 -13.90
N ILE A 105 -10.21 -20.69 -12.91
CA ILE A 105 -9.34 -21.60 -12.14
C ILE A 105 -10.13 -22.17 -10.94
N PRO A 106 -10.44 -23.48 -10.92
CA PRO A 106 -11.24 -24.07 -9.84
C PRO A 106 -10.57 -23.91 -8.47
N GLY A 107 -11.33 -23.38 -7.51
CA GLY A 107 -10.91 -23.31 -6.11
C GLY A 107 -9.85 -22.25 -5.79
N GLN A 108 -9.46 -21.40 -6.74
CA GLN A 108 -8.54 -20.30 -6.43
C GLN A 108 -9.18 -19.28 -5.48
N ARG A 109 -8.41 -18.76 -4.53
CA ARG A 109 -8.84 -17.85 -3.46
C ARG A 109 -7.99 -16.59 -3.36
N MET A 110 -6.96 -16.47 -4.20
CA MET A 110 -6.03 -15.35 -4.21
C MET A 110 -6.67 -14.08 -4.78
N VAL A 111 -7.31 -14.15 -5.95
CA VAL A 111 -7.99 -13.00 -6.59
C VAL A 111 -9.46 -12.98 -6.19
N ARG A 112 -10.00 -11.82 -5.80
CA ARG A 112 -11.44 -11.63 -5.58
C ARG A 112 -12.01 -10.69 -6.65
N SER A 113 -12.88 -11.22 -7.50
CA SER A 113 -13.62 -10.47 -8.53
C SER A 113 -14.91 -9.84 -8.02
N LYS A 114 -15.39 -10.27 -6.84
CA LYS A 114 -16.60 -9.76 -6.18
C LYS A 114 -16.23 -9.06 -4.87
N GLY A 115 -16.91 -7.95 -4.61
CA GLY A 115 -16.72 -7.16 -3.38
C GLY A 115 -16.65 -5.66 -3.66
N LEU A 116 -16.37 -4.89 -2.61
CA LEU A 116 -16.32 -3.42 -2.68
C LEU A 116 -14.93 -2.84 -2.93
N GLN A 117 -13.87 -3.63 -2.73
CA GLN A 117 -12.48 -3.19 -2.88
C GLN A 117 -11.71 -4.29 -3.61
N ILE A 118 -11.64 -4.17 -4.95
CA ILE A 118 -11.12 -5.23 -5.83
C ILE A 118 -10.03 -4.75 -6.80
N TYR A 119 -9.73 -3.45 -6.81
CA TYR A 119 -8.68 -2.86 -7.62
C TYR A 119 -7.47 -2.50 -6.76
N LEU A 120 -6.28 -2.49 -7.34
CA LEU A 120 -5.07 -2.03 -6.67
C LEU A 120 -5.16 -0.56 -6.28
N ASN A 121 -4.63 -0.23 -5.11
CA ASN A 121 -4.22 1.11 -4.71
C ASN A 121 -2.73 1.10 -4.35
N ALA A 122 -1.96 1.94 -5.03
CA ALA A 122 -0.50 1.99 -4.87
C ALA A 122 -0.04 2.82 -3.66
N GLY A 123 -0.93 3.60 -3.05
CA GLY A 123 -0.63 4.39 -1.85
C GLY A 123 -0.45 3.57 -0.57
N GLY A 124 -0.49 2.23 -0.67
CA GLY A 124 -0.06 1.35 0.39
C GLY A 124 0.23 -0.07 -0.09
N TYR A 125 1.33 -0.65 0.36
CA TYR A 125 1.62 -2.07 0.17
C TYR A 125 2.52 -2.63 1.28
N VAL A 126 2.46 -3.94 1.49
CA VAL A 126 3.35 -4.69 2.37
C VAL A 126 3.99 -5.81 1.59
N GLY A 127 5.30 -6.01 1.77
CA GLY A 127 6.02 -7.05 1.04
C GLY A 127 7.19 -7.63 1.82
N ARG A 128 7.48 -8.91 1.56
CA ARG A 128 8.78 -9.49 1.87
C ARG A 128 9.83 -8.86 0.97
N VAL A 129 11.02 -8.59 1.49
CA VAL A 129 12.09 -7.92 0.73
C VAL A 129 12.45 -8.69 -0.54
N TRP A 130 12.52 -10.02 -0.51
CA TRP A 130 12.80 -10.80 -1.72
C TRP A 130 11.73 -10.58 -2.81
N ALA A 131 10.45 -10.53 -2.42
CA ALA A 131 9.34 -10.34 -3.36
C ALA A 131 9.32 -8.91 -3.89
N LEU A 132 9.64 -7.93 -3.04
CA LEU A 132 9.81 -6.54 -3.44
C LEU A 132 10.95 -6.37 -4.44
N ARG A 133 12.11 -7.02 -4.23
CA ARG A 133 13.23 -7.01 -5.20
C ARG A 133 12.78 -7.52 -6.58
N THR A 134 12.06 -8.64 -6.62
CA THR A 134 11.48 -9.17 -7.87
C THR A 134 10.47 -8.20 -8.49
N ALA A 135 9.55 -7.67 -7.69
CA ALA A 135 8.50 -6.76 -8.14
C ALA A 135 9.07 -5.44 -8.68
N PHE A 136 10.07 -4.87 -8.01
CA PHE A 136 10.69 -3.61 -8.40
C PHE A 136 11.55 -3.73 -9.65
N ALA A 137 12.15 -4.90 -9.93
CA ALA A 137 12.84 -5.14 -11.19
C ALA A 137 11.85 -5.04 -12.37
N ALA A 138 10.67 -5.66 -12.25
CA ALA A 138 9.62 -5.54 -13.26
C ALA A 138 9.04 -4.12 -13.33
N TYR A 139 8.83 -3.47 -12.18
CA TYR A 139 8.40 -2.07 -12.10
C TYR A 139 9.34 -1.14 -12.83
N ALA A 140 10.65 -1.25 -12.60
CA ALA A 140 11.64 -0.46 -13.30
C ALA A 140 11.58 -0.67 -14.82
N GLY A 141 11.31 -1.91 -15.26
CA GLY A 141 11.09 -2.23 -16.68
C GLY A 141 9.90 -1.49 -17.28
N VAL A 142 8.74 -1.48 -16.61
CA VAL A 142 7.55 -0.74 -17.06
C VAL A 142 7.77 0.77 -16.99
N ALA A 143 8.35 1.25 -15.89
CA ALA A 143 8.66 2.66 -15.70
C ALA A 143 9.60 3.19 -16.79
N ALA A 144 10.58 2.39 -17.24
CA ALA A 144 11.53 2.78 -18.28
C ALA A 144 10.91 2.90 -19.69
N MET A 145 9.71 2.37 -19.93
CA MET A 145 9.04 2.46 -21.23
C MET A 145 8.64 3.89 -21.60
N HIS A 146 8.36 4.72 -20.59
CA HIS A 146 7.87 6.09 -20.79
C HIS A 146 8.41 7.03 -19.71
N ARG A 147 8.63 8.30 -20.06
CA ARG A 147 9.17 9.31 -19.13
C ARG A 147 8.11 10.19 -18.47
N ASN A 148 6.86 10.10 -18.91
CA ASN A 148 5.77 10.99 -18.53
C ASN A 148 4.84 10.40 -17.45
N TRP A 149 5.29 9.37 -16.72
CA TRP A 149 4.52 8.83 -15.60
C TRP A 149 4.30 9.89 -14.51
N THR A 150 3.06 10.05 -14.09
CA THR A 150 2.62 10.87 -12.96
C THR A 150 1.79 10.06 -11.96
N CYS A 151 1.46 8.81 -12.29
CA CYS A 151 0.67 7.90 -11.48
C CYS A 151 1.36 6.54 -11.39
N ASP A 152 1.98 6.26 -10.25
CA ASP A 152 2.62 4.99 -9.91
C ASP A 152 1.66 3.79 -9.95
N GLN A 153 0.39 3.99 -9.58
CA GLN A 153 -0.67 3.00 -9.72
C GLN A 153 -0.87 2.54 -11.17
N SER A 154 -0.61 3.41 -12.15
CA SER A 154 -0.67 3.05 -13.58
C SER A 154 0.50 2.17 -14.03
N ILE A 155 1.57 2.06 -13.23
CA ILE A 155 2.71 1.16 -13.45
C ILE A 155 2.49 -0.17 -12.71
N TRP A 156 1.98 -0.12 -11.46
CA TRP A 156 1.73 -1.31 -10.66
C TRP A 156 0.57 -2.18 -11.17
N ALA A 157 -0.51 -1.57 -11.67
CA ALA A 157 -1.67 -2.32 -12.13
C ALA A 157 -1.38 -3.29 -13.30
N PRO A 158 -0.61 -2.91 -14.34
CA PRO A 158 -0.10 -3.85 -15.34
C PRO A 158 0.61 -5.06 -14.75
N LEU A 159 1.53 -4.85 -13.81
CA LEU A 159 2.28 -5.94 -13.18
C LEU A 159 1.36 -6.92 -12.45
N GLN A 160 0.36 -6.41 -11.71
CA GLN A 160 -0.62 -7.28 -11.07
C GLN A 160 -1.38 -8.12 -12.09
N VAL A 161 -1.98 -7.47 -13.10
CA VAL A 161 -2.81 -8.14 -14.10
C VAL A 161 -2.00 -9.17 -14.88
N TRP A 162 -0.81 -8.80 -15.36
CA TRP A 162 0.08 -9.71 -16.10
C TRP A 162 0.59 -10.88 -15.26
N SER A 163 0.80 -10.69 -13.94
CA SER A 163 1.18 -11.77 -13.03
C SER A 163 0.13 -12.87 -12.92
N ILE A 164 -1.14 -12.55 -13.15
CA ILE A 164 -2.23 -13.53 -13.12
C ILE A 164 -2.49 -14.10 -14.51
N LEU A 165 -2.47 -13.24 -15.53
CA LEU A 165 -2.72 -13.64 -16.91
C LEU A 165 -1.62 -14.56 -17.46
N GLN A 166 -0.36 -14.37 -17.05
CA GLN A 166 0.81 -15.12 -17.52
C GLN A 166 0.95 -15.19 -19.05
N LYS A 167 0.43 -14.17 -19.75
CA LYS A 167 0.37 -14.09 -21.21
C LYS A 167 1.78 -14.08 -21.85
N PRO A 168 2.09 -14.99 -22.78
CA PRO A 168 3.43 -15.11 -23.36
C PRO A 168 3.86 -13.86 -24.15
N GLU A 169 2.92 -13.04 -24.63
CA GLU A 169 3.18 -11.80 -25.36
C GLU A 169 3.79 -10.71 -24.47
N VAL A 170 3.57 -10.78 -23.15
CA VAL A 170 4.22 -9.87 -22.20
C VAL A 170 5.68 -10.32 -22.01
N PRO A 171 6.67 -9.42 -22.16
CA PRO A 171 8.07 -9.76 -21.93
C PRO A 171 8.28 -10.46 -20.58
N SER A 172 9.08 -11.54 -20.56
CA SER A 172 9.27 -12.37 -19.36
C SER A 172 9.79 -11.60 -18.14
N HIS A 173 10.62 -10.58 -18.35
CA HIS A 173 11.15 -9.73 -17.28
C HIS A 173 10.10 -8.79 -16.65
N LEU A 174 8.92 -8.65 -17.27
CA LEU A 174 7.77 -7.89 -16.73
C LEU A 174 6.69 -8.81 -16.17
N ARG A 175 6.77 -10.11 -16.48
CA ARG A 175 5.86 -11.13 -15.95
C ARG A 175 6.34 -11.60 -14.60
N LEU A 176 5.77 -10.99 -13.57
CA LEU A 176 5.95 -11.46 -12.20
C LEU A 176 5.50 -12.92 -12.04
N PRO A 177 6.18 -13.73 -11.20
CA PRO A 177 5.72 -15.07 -10.88
C PRO A 177 4.27 -15.07 -10.39
N TYR A 178 3.49 -16.03 -10.87
CA TYR A 178 2.10 -16.17 -10.44
C TYR A 178 2.03 -16.29 -8.91
N GLY A 179 1.17 -15.48 -8.30
CA GLY A 179 0.95 -15.46 -6.85
C GLY A 179 1.94 -14.67 -6.02
N ILE A 180 2.93 -14.00 -6.63
CA ILE A 180 3.84 -13.13 -5.88
C ILE A 180 3.13 -11.87 -5.35
N MET A 181 2.14 -11.37 -6.11
CA MET A 181 1.44 -10.10 -5.87
C MET A 181 -0.07 -10.33 -5.75
N SER A 182 -0.69 -9.77 -4.73
CA SER A 182 -2.16 -9.74 -4.57
C SER A 182 -2.60 -8.46 -3.85
N LEU A 183 -3.88 -8.38 -3.47
CA LEU A 183 -4.44 -7.27 -2.71
C LEU A 183 -4.72 -7.68 -1.26
N ASP A 184 -4.62 -6.72 -0.34
CA ASP A 184 -5.08 -6.82 1.04
C ASP A 184 -6.62 -6.76 1.10
N TYR A 185 -7.28 -7.76 0.51
CA TYR A 185 -8.74 -7.86 0.45
C TYR A 185 -9.42 -7.96 1.82
N ASN A 186 -8.67 -8.38 2.83
CA ASN A 186 -9.17 -8.51 4.21
C ASN A 186 -8.85 -7.28 5.05
N HIS A 187 -8.24 -6.25 4.46
CA HIS A 187 -7.92 -4.99 5.11
C HIS A 187 -7.15 -5.19 6.43
N GLN A 188 -6.18 -6.10 6.45
CA GLN A 188 -5.34 -6.32 7.63
C GLN A 188 -4.42 -5.12 7.85
N PHE A 189 -3.79 -4.65 6.78
CA PHE A 189 -2.93 -3.48 6.77
C PHE A 189 -3.72 -2.25 6.38
N PHE A 190 -4.36 -2.25 5.22
CA PHE A 190 -4.82 -1.02 4.59
C PHE A 190 -6.34 -0.99 4.46
N TYR A 191 -6.92 0.13 4.86
CA TYR A 191 -8.30 0.44 4.54
C TYR A 191 -8.45 1.84 3.98
N ASN A 192 -8.99 1.89 2.76
CA ASN A 192 -9.38 3.12 2.11
C ASN A 192 -10.66 3.66 2.74
N ALA A 193 -10.51 4.74 3.50
CA ALA A 193 -11.56 5.30 4.33
C ALA A 193 -12.80 5.71 3.50
N ARG A 194 -13.99 5.35 4.02
CA ARG A 194 -15.30 5.66 3.40
C ARG A 194 -16.35 6.07 4.40
N LYS A 195 -17.48 6.55 3.86
CA LYS A 195 -18.61 7.11 4.62
C LYS A 195 -19.17 6.23 5.74
N LYS A 196 -19.19 4.89 5.61
CA LYS A 196 -20.08 4.06 6.43
C LYS A 196 -19.50 3.56 7.76
N HIS A 197 -18.26 3.08 7.86
CA HIS A 197 -17.73 2.56 9.15
C HIS A 197 -16.21 2.70 9.29
N PRO A 198 -15.70 3.10 10.47
CA PRO A 198 -14.27 3.00 10.77
C PRO A 198 -13.83 1.54 10.69
N ALA A 199 -12.67 1.31 10.06
CA ALA A 199 -12.15 -0.02 9.83
C ALA A 199 -11.19 -0.47 10.95
N PHE A 200 -11.03 -1.78 11.08
CA PHE A 200 -10.16 -2.43 12.05
C PHE A 200 -8.72 -2.63 11.55
N SER A 201 -8.34 -1.98 10.44
CA SER A 201 -7.05 -2.12 9.78
C SER A 201 -5.92 -1.41 10.52
N ALA A 202 -4.68 -1.82 10.29
CA ALA A 202 -3.50 -1.19 10.88
C ALA A 202 -3.30 0.27 10.41
N ILE A 203 -3.63 0.55 9.15
CA ILE A 203 -3.41 1.81 8.45
C ILE A 203 -4.70 2.21 7.72
N LEU A 204 -5.13 3.44 7.97
CA LEU A 204 -6.21 4.08 7.24
C LEU A 204 -5.60 4.94 6.15
N HIS A 205 -6.08 4.81 4.92
CA HIS A 205 -5.68 5.65 3.79
C HIS A 205 -6.87 6.52 3.37
N PHE A 206 -6.60 7.80 3.16
CA PHE A 206 -7.57 8.81 2.76
C PHE A 206 -7.22 9.28 1.34
N PRO A 207 -7.38 8.42 0.31
CA PRO A 207 -6.99 8.80 -1.04
C PRO A 207 -8.00 9.76 -1.68
N GLY A 208 -7.49 10.58 -2.60
CA GLY A 208 -8.30 11.40 -3.49
C GLY A 208 -8.57 12.81 -2.95
N ARG A 209 -9.82 13.28 -3.12
CA ARG A 209 -10.16 14.70 -2.89
C ARG A 209 -10.44 15.00 -1.41
N ILE A 210 -9.67 15.96 -0.90
CA ILE A 210 -9.79 16.64 0.40
C ILE A 210 -11.25 16.86 0.86
N LEU A 211 -12.14 17.35 -0.02
CA LEU A 211 -13.53 17.64 0.33
C LEU A 211 -14.32 16.41 0.80
N ALA A 212 -14.03 15.23 0.25
CA ALA A 212 -14.65 13.99 0.72
C ALA A 212 -14.11 13.62 2.10
N GLU A 213 -12.79 13.70 2.28
CA GLU A 213 -12.07 13.37 3.52
C GLU A 213 -12.54 14.22 4.71
N ARG A 214 -12.75 15.53 4.52
CA ARG A 214 -13.27 16.46 5.56
C ARG A 214 -14.46 15.89 6.32
N ARG A 215 -15.34 15.17 5.63
CA ARG A 215 -16.59 14.68 6.22
C ARG A 215 -16.38 13.51 7.17
N PHE A 216 -15.36 12.69 6.98
CA PHE A 216 -15.20 11.44 7.75
C PHE A 216 -13.88 11.33 8.52
N LEU A 217 -12.83 12.06 8.15
CA LEU A 217 -11.55 12.07 8.85
C LEU A 217 -11.70 12.23 10.38
N PRO A 218 -12.49 13.19 10.92
CA PRO A 218 -12.68 13.30 12.37
C PRO A 218 -13.19 12.02 13.04
N ARG A 219 -14.09 11.29 12.37
CA ARG A 219 -14.66 10.03 12.88
C ARG A 219 -13.61 8.92 12.91
N TYR A 220 -12.75 8.86 11.91
CA TYR A 220 -11.68 7.85 11.84
C TYR A 220 -10.57 8.14 12.85
N ILE A 221 -10.11 9.40 12.97
CA ILE A 221 -9.09 9.78 13.95
C ILE A 221 -9.54 9.45 15.37
N ARG A 222 -10.79 9.79 15.74
CA ARG A 222 -11.34 9.44 17.06
C ARG A 222 -11.43 7.94 17.34
N SER A 223 -11.38 7.10 16.30
CA SER A 223 -11.43 5.65 16.43
C SER A 223 -10.06 4.99 16.56
N THR A 224 -8.97 5.75 16.47
CA THR A 224 -7.62 5.23 16.71
C THR A 224 -7.33 5.14 18.20
N THR A 225 -6.58 4.12 18.62
CA THR A 225 -6.30 3.89 20.04
C THR A 225 -5.37 4.95 20.58
N TRP A 226 -4.33 5.31 19.82
CA TRP A 226 -3.36 6.33 20.23
C TRP A 226 -4.01 7.69 20.42
N PHE A 227 -4.99 8.06 19.59
CA PHE A 227 -5.68 9.34 19.73
C PHE A 227 -6.49 9.36 21.02
N HIS A 228 -7.18 8.27 21.33
CA HIS A 228 -7.93 8.15 22.57
C HIS A 228 -7.03 8.25 23.82
N GLU A 229 -5.91 7.53 23.82
CA GLU A 229 -4.93 7.53 24.92
C GLU A 229 -4.35 8.93 25.16
N LEU A 230 -3.92 9.63 24.10
CA LEU A 230 -3.37 10.99 24.20
C LEU A 230 -4.39 12.02 24.71
N GLN A 231 -5.68 11.82 24.44
CA GLN A 231 -6.72 12.73 24.90
C GLN A 231 -7.11 12.50 26.38
N GLN A 232 -6.83 11.32 26.92
CA GLN A 232 -7.23 10.95 28.29
C GLN A 232 -6.12 11.16 29.32
N ASP A 233 -4.86 11.11 28.92
CA ASP A 233 -3.72 11.22 29.83
C ASP A 233 -2.84 12.43 29.48
N ALA A 234 -2.98 13.50 30.26
CA ALA A 234 -2.20 14.73 30.11
C ALA A 234 -0.69 14.52 30.31
N ARG A 235 -0.29 13.55 31.15
CA ARG A 235 1.11 13.21 31.35
C ARG A 235 1.65 12.52 30.09
N LEU A 236 0.90 11.58 29.52
CA LEU A 236 1.28 10.92 28.27
C LEU A 236 1.38 11.92 27.11
N LEU A 237 0.48 12.89 27.03
CA LEU A 237 0.54 13.96 26.03
C LEU A 237 1.82 14.77 26.15
N GLU A 238 2.20 15.18 27.37
CA GLU A 238 3.42 15.95 27.59
C GLU A 238 4.70 15.13 27.34
N GLU A 239 4.69 13.86 27.76
CA GLU A 239 5.78 12.92 27.44
C GLU A 239 5.94 12.74 25.92
N THR A 240 4.83 12.63 25.19
CA THR A 240 4.81 12.51 23.73
C THR A 240 5.34 13.78 23.07
N ARG A 241 4.92 14.96 23.54
CA ARG A 241 5.42 16.25 23.07
C ARG A 241 6.94 16.34 23.22
N ARG A 242 7.47 16.00 24.40
CA ARG A 242 8.92 15.97 24.65
C ARG A 242 9.63 14.96 23.75
N LEU A 243 9.07 13.76 23.57
CA LEU A 243 9.66 12.74 22.71
C LEU A 243 9.75 13.20 21.25
N LEU A 244 8.68 13.77 20.68
CA LEU A 244 8.66 14.27 19.30
C LEU A 244 9.57 15.46 19.10
N ARG A 245 9.69 16.34 20.10
CA ARG A 245 10.54 17.53 20.02
C ARG A 245 12.02 17.16 20.08
N ASP A 246 12.40 16.35 21.07
CA ASP A 246 13.79 16.27 21.51
C ASP A 246 14.43 14.90 21.23
N ALA A 247 13.67 13.82 21.22
CA ALA A 247 14.23 12.46 21.20
C ALA A 247 14.07 11.73 19.87
N LYS A 248 12.98 11.99 19.12
CA LYS A 248 12.70 11.25 17.88
C LYS A 248 13.51 11.79 16.72
N LEU A 249 14.26 10.90 16.10
CA LEU A 249 15.00 11.16 14.88
C LEU A 249 14.22 10.63 13.67
N VAL A 250 14.26 11.38 12.58
CA VAL A 250 13.73 11.01 11.28
C VAL A 250 14.85 11.07 10.26
N LYS A 251 14.91 10.06 9.38
CA LYS A 251 15.75 10.08 8.18
C LYS A 251 14.95 10.77 7.08
N VAL A 252 15.46 11.89 6.56
CA VAL A 252 14.87 12.62 5.44
C VAL A 252 15.78 12.44 4.25
N ARG A 253 15.22 11.93 3.15
CA ARG A 253 15.91 11.85 1.87
C ARG A 253 15.50 13.03 1.00
N GLY A 254 16.45 13.91 0.69
CA GLY A 254 16.24 15.08 -0.14
C GLY A 254 16.08 14.72 -1.62
N ALA A 255 15.59 15.67 -2.41
CA ALA A 255 15.50 15.55 -3.87
C ALA A 255 16.90 15.47 -4.55
N ASP A 256 17.94 15.90 -3.84
CA ASP A 256 19.35 15.72 -4.19
C ASP A 256 19.85 14.28 -4.00
N GLY A 257 19.00 13.40 -3.46
CA GLY A 257 19.31 12.00 -3.21
C GLY A 257 20.06 11.76 -1.89
N LEU A 258 20.46 12.82 -1.17
CA LEU A 258 21.17 12.73 0.10
C LEU A 258 20.20 12.39 1.24
N THR A 259 20.70 11.61 2.20
CA THR A 259 19.94 11.25 3.39
C THR A 259 20.53 11.95 4.60
N HIS A 260 19.69 12.71 5.29
CA HIS A 260 20.05 13.42 6.52
C HIS A 260 19.20 12.94 7.68
N THR A 261 19.80 12.88 8.86
CA THR A 261 19.08 12.56 10.10
C THR A 261 18.77 13.85 10.84
N HIS A 262 17.51 14.08 11.14
CA HIS A 262 17.03 15.26 11.86
C HIS A 262 16.20 14.86 13.06
N HIS A 263 16.15 15.72 14.09
CA HIS A 263 15.09 15.63 15.09
C HIS A 263 13.74 15.92 14.42
N TYR A 264 12.73 15.14 14.75
CA TYR A 264 11.37 15.29 14.21
C TYR A 264 10.86 16.72 14.36
N GLY A 265 10.99 17.31 15.55
CA GLY A 265 10.57 18.69 15.81
C GLY A 265 11.27 19.79 14.99
N ARG A 266 12.35 19.46 14.26
CA ARG A 266 12.99 20.39 13.30
C ARG A 266 12.41 20.30 11.89
N VAL A 267 11.75 19.19 11.58
CA VAL A 267 11.18 18.91 10.25
C VAL A 267 9.66 19.10 10.27
N CYS A 268 9.03 18.76 11.39
CA CYS A 268 7.58 18.81 11.57
C CYS A 268 7.21 19.61 12.82
N SER A 269 6.12 20.36 12.74
CA SER A 269 5.55 21.08 13.88
C SER A 269 4.97 20.10 14.89
N VAL A 270 5.58 20.01 16.07
CA VAL A 270 5.10 19.14 17.16
C VAL A 270 3.72 19.58 17.65
N GLU A 271 3.46 20.89 17.67
CA GLU A 271 2.16 21.40 18.10
C GLU A 271 1.07 21.02 17.09
N ASP A 272 1.33 21.10 15.79
CA ASP A 272 0.36 20.65 14.78
C ASP A 272 0.15 19.13 14.83
N ALA A 273 1.23 18.35 14.96
CA ALA A 273 1.19 16.90 15.03
C ALA A 273 0.40 16.35 16.24
N LEU A 274 0.22 17.16 17.28
CA LEU A 274 -0.58 16.83 18.48
C LEU A 274 -1.88 17.63 18.57
N ASN A 275 -2.13 18.56 17.65
CA ASN A 275 -3.33 19.37 17.63
C ASN A 275 -4.51 18.58 17.05
N THR A 276 -5.56 18.41 17.86
CA THR A 276 -6.74 17.63 17.46
C THR A 276 -7.45 18.21 16.24
N THR A 277 -7.51 19.54 16.13
CA THR A 277 -8.17 20.22 15.02
C THR A 277 -7.36 20.06 13.74
N TRP A 278 -6.04 20.18 13.84
CA TRP A 278 -5.13 19.95 12.72
C TRP A 278 -5.20 18.51 12.22
N LEU A 279 -5.08 17.51 13.11
CA LEU A 279 -5.15 16.08 12.77
C LEU A 279 -6.49 15.66 12.16
N MET A 280 -7.57 16.34 12.51
CA MET A 280 -8.91 16.09 11.97
C MET A 280 -9.23 16.93 10.72
N SER A 281 -8.32 17.80 10.32
CA SER A 281 -8.41 18.58 9.09
C SER A 281 -7.64 17.86 7.99
N PRO A 282 -8.17 17.79 6.76
CA PRO A 282 -7.40 17.23 5.66
C PRO A 282 -6.21 18.13 5.36
N LEU A 283 -5.10 17.53 4.95
CA LEU A 283 -3.99 18.28 4.40
C LEU A 283 -4.40 18.90 3.06
N GLU A 284 -3.99 20.14 2.81
CA GLU A 284 -4.06 20.73 1.48
C GLU A 284 -3.00 20.04 0.61
N LYS A 285 -3.46 19.08 -0.20
CA LYS A 285 -2.69 18.39 -1.23
C LYS A 285 -2.69 19.18 -2.53
#